data_AF-A0A5B1QF91-F1
#
_entry.id   AF-A0A5B1QF91-F1
#
_cell.length_a   1.000
_cell.length_b   1.000
_cell.length_c   1.000
_cell.angle_alpha   90.00
_cell.angle_beta   90.00
_cell.angle_gamma   90.00
#
_symmetry.space_group_name_H-M   'P 1'
#
loop_
_entity.id
_entity.type
_entity.pdbx_description
1 polymer ?
#
loop_
_entity_poly.entity_id
_entity_poly.type
_entity_poly.pdbx_seq_one_letter_code
_entity_poly.pdbx_strand_id
1 'polypeptide(L)'
;MTDYDSLHRQCRTLESLFDAKLTAYSRVASTISRTQEDVEASGSSERWRDMEVEVEELLEKLGETNDQLSALSEDRENPPSQSMLRAIQRHRDVYQDYVRELRRTKTNVQSAVDQATLLSGVRNDIAAYKSSAADSLLAERGRIDSSHRMVDDTLEQAYETRSEFARQRSSLGTIQTRMLGVLNTVPGINNVLSMIHKRRRRDTFIVGSIIGVCLFLLMVYLWR
;
A
#
# COMPACT_ATOMS: atom_id res chain seq x y z
N MET A 1 57.12 -46.85 21.59
CA MET A 1 57.74 -45.89 20.65
C MET A 1 56.95 -45.73 19.36
N THR A 2 56.47 -46.80 18.71
CA THR A 2 55.63 -46.72 17.50
C THR A 2 54.28 -46.01 17.69
N ASP A 3 53.67 -46.12 18.88
CA ASP A 3 52.35 -45.55 19.17
C ASP A 3 52.36 -44.01 19.28
N TYR A 4 53.41 -43.46 19.90
CA TYR A 4 53.63 -42.00 19.96
C TYR A 4 53.82 -41.39 18.57
N ASP A 5 54.66 -42.02 17.73
CA ASP A 5 54.93 -41.51 16.38
C ASP A 5 53.69 -41.53 15.49
N SER A 6 52.79 -42.52 15.65
CA SER A 6 51.50 -42.53 14.96
C SER A 6 50.56 -41.44 15.46
N LEU A 7 50.40 -41.27 16.78
CA LEU A 7 49.55 -40.22 17.35
C LEU A 7 50.05 -38.83 17.01
N HIS A 8 51.37 -38.60 17.07
CA HIS A 8 51.97 -37.31 16.76
C HIS A 8 51.75 -36.94 15.28
N ARG A 9 51.86 -37.90 14.36
CA ARG A 9 51.52 -37.67 12.94
C ARG A 9 50.03 -37.40 12.76
N GLN A 10 49.17 -38.18 13.41
CA GLN A 10 47.72 -38.01 13.34
C GLN A 10 47.29 -36.63 13.86
N CYS A 11 47.84 -36.19 14.99
CA CYS A 11 47.58 -34.87 15.56
C CYS A 11 47.93 -33.76 14.56
N ARG A 12 49.13 -33.80 13.95
CA ARG A 12 49.53 -32.81 12.92
C ARG A 12 48.62 -32.81 11.69
N THR A 13 48.13 -33.98 11.26
CA THR A 13 47.17 -34.06 10.15
C THR A 13 45.82 -33.46 10.53
N LEU A 14 45.33 -33.72 11.75
CA LEU A 14 44.08 -33.15 12.26
C LEU A 14 44.19 -31.63 12.44
N GLU A 15 45.30 -31.12 12.96
CA GLU A 15 45.56 -29.68 13.06
C GLU A 15 45.50 -29.00 11.69
N SER A 16 46.16 -29.57 10.67
CA SER A 16 46.14 -29.01 9.31
C SER A 16 44.75 -29.06 8.68
N LEU A 17 43.98 -30.12 8.91
CA LEU A 17 42.61 -30.25 8.39
C LEU A 17 41.66 -29.27 9.09
N PHE A 18 41.78 -29.15 10.41
CA PHE A 18 41.01 -28.22 11.21
C PHE A 18 41.26 -26.77 10.78
N ASP A 19 42.52 -26.36 10.61
CA ASP A 19 42.87 -24.99 10.21
C ASP A 19 42.29 -24.62 8.82
N ALA A 20 42.37 -25.56 7.86
CA ALA A 20 41.80 -25.37 6.53
C ALA A 20 40.27 -25.22 6.57
N LYS A 21 39.58 -26.05 7.38
CA LYS A 21 38.12 -26.01 7.53
C LYS A 21 37.65 -24.81 8.34
N LEU A 22 38.36 -24.42 9.38
CA LEU A 22 38.10 -23.21 10.16
C LEU A 22 38.23 -21.95 9.28
N THR A 23 39.24 -21.90 8.41
CA THR A 23 39.39 -20.82 7.42
C THR A 23 38.24 -20.79 6.42
N ALA A 24 37.75 -21.94 5.97
CA ALA A 24 36.57 -22.02 5.11
C ALA A 24 35.31 -21.53 5.85
N TYR A 25 35.13 -21.94 7.11
CA TYR A 25 34.01 -21.53 7.96
C TYR A 25 34.02 -20.02 8.26
N SER A 26 35.18 -19.44 8.59
CA SER A 26 35.28 -18.00 8.83
C SER A 26 34.95 -17.15 7.60
N ARG A 27 35.25 -17.65 6.39
CA ARG A 27 34.84 -17.01 5.14
C ARG A 27 33.33 -16.97 4.97
N VAL A 28 32.59 -17.92 5.52
CA VAL A 28 31.13 -17.96 5.42
C VAL A 28 30.50 -16.70 6.02
N ALA A 29 30.98 -16.23 7.19
CA ALA A 29 30.53 -14.95 7.77
C ALA A 29 30.68 -13.79 6.76
N SER A 30 31.84 -13.71 6.11
CA SER A 30 32.13 -12.66 5.12
C SER A 30 31.31 -12.78 3.85
N THR A 31 30.89 -13.99 3.47
CA THR A 31 30.04 -14.24 2.31
C THR A 31 28.60 -13.89 2.65
N ILE A 32 28.10 -14.27 3.83
CA ILE A 32 26.74 -13.92 4.29
C ILE A 32 26.55 -12.41 4.36
N SER A 33 27.54 -11.68 4.90
CA SER A 33 27.48 -10.21 4.92
C SER A 33 27.53 -9.57 3.54
N ARG A 34 28.14 -10.21 2.53
CA ARG A 34 28.28 -9.67 1.17
C ARG A 34 27.14 -10.07 0.24
N THR A 35 26.68 -11.31 0.33
CA THR A 35 25.61 -11.88 -0.51
C THR A 35 24.26 -11.65 0.16
N GLN A 36 23.97 -10.38 0.45
CA GLN A 36 22.73 -9.89 1.06
C GLN A 36 21.47 -10.16 0.21
N GLU A 37 21.62 -10.53 -1.07
CA GLU A 37 20.50 -10.67 -2.00
C GLU A 37 19.90 -12.09 -2.08
N ASP A 38 20.60 -13.13 -1.62
CA ASP A 38 20.27 -14.52 -2.00
C ASP A 38 20.40 -15.55 -0.86
N VAL A 39 20.25 -15.12 0.39
CA VAL A 39 20.39 -16.01 1.56
C VAL A 39 19.32 -17.13 1.56
N GLU A 40 18.14 -16.89 0.99
CA GLU A 40 17.08 -17.90 0.85
C GLU A 40 17.18 -18.75 -0.42
N ALA A 41 17.75 -18.23 -1.51
CA ALA A 41 17.79 -18.94 -2.79
C ALA A 41 18.95 -19.96 -2.92
N SER A 42 19.98 -19.85 -2.07
CA SER A 42 21.26 -20.56 -2.29
C SER A 42 21.45 -21.85 -1.47
N GLY A 43 20.51 -22.22 -0.58
CA GLY A 43 20.76 -23.30 0.39
C GLY A 43 21.95 -22.99 1.32
N SER A 44 22.37 -21.71 1.36
CA SER A 44 23.51 -21.24 2.15
C SER A 44 23.27 -21.38 3.65
N SER A 45 22.00 -21.34 4.08
CA SER A 45 21.61 -21.50 5.49
C SER A 45 21.92 -22.91 6.04
N GLU A 46 21.79 -23.96 5.23
CA GLU A 46 22.15 -25.32 5.66
C GLU A 46 23.66 -25.54 5.56
N ARG A 47 24.30 -25.01 4.51
CA ARG A 47 25.74 -25.18 4.26
C ARG A 47 26.64 -24.61 5.36
N TRP A 48 26.29 -23.50 5.99
CA TRP A 48 27.11 -22.94 7.07
C TRP A 48 27.03 -23.80 8.33
N ARG A 49 25.87 -24.39 8.59
CA ARG A 49 25.61 -25.26 9.74
C ARG A 49 26.30 -26.61 9.58
N ASP A 50 26.31 -27.16 8.37
CA ASP A 50 27.07 -28.38 8.07
C ASP A 50 28.58 -28.17 8.28
N MET A 51 29.11 -27.02 7.85
CA MET A 51 30.52 -26.67 8.05
C MET A 51 30.84 -26.44 9.54
N GLU A 52 29.90 -25.89 10.31
CA GLU A 52 30.03 -25.72 11.76
C GLU A 52 30.16 -27.08 12.46
N VAL A 53 29.28 -28.04 12.13
CA VAL A 53 29.32 -29.40 12.69
C VAL A 53 30.63 -30.10 12.31
N GLU A 54 31.06 -30.01 11.06
CA GLU A 54 32.30 -30.65 10.60
C GLU A 54 33.54 -30.08 11.34
N VAL A 55 33.59 -28.77 11.60
CA VAL A 55 34.68 -28.15 12.35
C VAL A 55 34.63 -28.52 13.84
N GLU A 56 33.44 -28.64 14.44
CA GLU A 56 33.27 -29.13 15.82
C GLU A 56 33.73 -30.59 15.98
N GLU A 57 33.35 -31.48 15.06
CA GLU A 57 33.80 -32.88 15.06
C GLU A 57 35.33 -33.02 14.90
N LEU A 58 35.94 -32.20 14.04
CA LEU A 58 37.39 -32.19 13.87
C LEU A 58 38.11 -31.71 15.13
N LEU A 59 37.55 -30.71 15.83
CA LEU A 59 38.10 -30.23 17.09
C LEU A 59 37.97 -31.29 18.19
N GLU A 60 36.84 -32.00 18.27
CA GLU A 60 36.62 -33.09 19.22
C GLU A 60 37.65 -34.21 19.02
N LYS A 61 37.83 -34.68 17.77
CA LYS A 61 38.86 -35.68 17.41
C LYS A 61 40.27 -35.19 17.74
N LEU A 62 40.57 -33.91 17.52
CA LEU A 62 41.87 -33.33 17.89
C LEU A 62 42.06 -33.33 19.42
N GLY A 63 41.01 -33.03 20.19
CA GLY A 63 41.00 -33.12 21.65
C GLY A 63 41.29 -34.53 22.14
N GLU A 64 40.58 -35.54 21.61
CA GLU A 64 40.79 -36.94 21.95
C GLU A 64 42.23 -37.39 21.69
N THR A 65 42.80 -37.07 20.51
CA THR A 65 44.19 -37.42 20.19
C THR A 65 45.20 -36.69 21.08
N ASN A 66 44.92 -35.45 21.47
CA ASN A 66 45.76 -34.68 22.39
C ASN A 66 45.70 -35.23 23.84
N ASP A 67 44.54 -35.74 24.27
CA ASP A 67 44.39 -36.42 25.56
C ASP A 67 45.12 -37.76 25.58
N GLN A 68 45.06 -38.54 24.49
CA GLN A 68 45.85 -39.78 24.36
C GLN A 68 47.36 -39.50 24.34
N LEU A 69 47.81 -38.44 23.65
CA LEU A 69 49.20 -37.98 23.70
C LEU A 69 49.62 -37.57 25.12
N SER A 70 48.72 -36.89 25.86
CA SER A 70 48.97 -36.50 27.24
C SER A 70 49.07 -37.72 28.18
N ALA A 71 48.21 -38.73 28.01
CA ALA A 71 48.27 -39.97 28.79
C ALA A 71 49.59 -40.74 28.58
N LEU A 72 50.09 -40.79 27.33
CA LEU A 72 51.41 -41.37 27.02
C LEU A 72 52.57 -40.58 27.66
N SER A 73 52.38 -39.31 28.01
CA SER A 73 53.40 -38.51 28.69
C SER A 73 53.52 -38.78 30.19
N GLU A 74 52.46 -39.33 30.79
CA GLU A 74 52.36 -39.64 32.22
C GLU A 74 52.75 -41.09 32.54
N ASP A 75 52.97 -41.92 31.51
CA ASP A 75 53.38 -43.31 31.66
C ASP A 75 54.80 -43.42 32.27
N ARG A 76 54.87 -44.08 33.43
CA ARG A 76 56.10 -44.27 34.21
C ARG A 76 56.97 -45.42 33.72
N GLU A 77 56.41 -46.37 32.96
CA GLU A 77 57.17 -47.55 32.50
C GLU A 77 58.12 -47.21 31.34
N ASN A 78 57.78 -46.22 30.50
CA ASN A 78 58.64 -45.71 29.43
C ASN A 78 58.67 -44.17 29.44
N PRO A 79 59.54 -43.54 30.26
CA PRO A 79 59.56 -42.09 30.39
C PRO A 79 59.84 -41.40 29.04
N PRO A 80 59.03 -40.42 28.63
CA PRO A 80 59.23 -39.73 27.37
C PRO A 80 60.52 -38.90 27.38
N SER A 81 61.13 -38.74 26.21
CA SER A 81 62.25 -37.82 26.02
C SER A 81 61.79 -36.36 26.18
N GLN A 82 62.72 -35.48 26.56
CA GLN A 82 62.46 -34.04 26.75
C GLN A 82 61.90 -33.34 25.50
N SER A 83 62.22 -33.82 24.29
CA SER A 83 61.64 -33.30 23.06
C SER A 83 60.18 -33.73 22.88
N MET A 84 59.83 -34.96 23.26
CA MET A 84 58.45 -35.47 23.19
C MET A 84 57.53 -34.72 24.15
N LEU A 85 57.97 -34.47 25.39
CA LEU A 85 57.22 -33.68 26.37
C LEU A 85 56.91 -32.26 25.86
N ARG A 86 57.91 -31.59 25.26
CA ARG A 86 57.73 -30.26 24.68
C ARG A 86 56.76 -30.27 23.50
N ALA A 87 56.79 -31.30 22.67
CA ALA A 87 55.86 -31.44 21.55
C ALA A 87 54.41 -31.65 22.02
N ILE A 88 54.20 -32.49 23.03
CA ILE A 88 52.88 -32.74 23.63
C ILE A 88 52.32 -31.45 24.25
N GLN A 89 53.16 -30.72 24.99
CA GLN A 89 52.74 -29.44 25.56
C GLN A 89 52.36 -28.42 24.49
N ARG A 90 53.10 -28.35 23.38
CA ARG A 90 52.78 -27.49 22.25
C ARG A 90 51.44 -27.85 21.60
N HIS A 91 51.15 -29.14 21.40
CA HIS A 91 49.86 -29.59 20.87
C HIS A 91 48.70 -29.19 21.78
N ARG A 92 48.89 -29.25 23.10
CA ARG A 92 47.90 -28.80 24.08
C ARG A 92 47.66 -27.29 24.01
N ASP A 93 48.71 -26.49 23.88
CA ASP A 93 48.60 -25.03 23.74
C ASP A 93 47.88 -24.66 22.44
N VAL A 94 48.28 -25.27 21.32
CA VAL A 94 47.65 -25.08 19.98
C VAL A 94 46.17 -25.49 20.00
N TYR A 95 45.83 -26.62 20.62
CA TYR A 95 44.44 -27.03 20.78
C TYR A 95 43.61 -26.01 21.56
N GLN A 96 44.13 -25.46 22.66
CA GLN A 96 43.43 -24.42 23.43
C GLN A 96 43.23 -23.12 22.66
N ASP A 97 44.17 -22.77 21.78
CA ASP A 97 44.03 -21.63 20.88
C ASP A 97 42.95 -21.90 19.82
N TYR A 98 42.91 -23.10 19.24
CA TYR A 98 41.87 -23.52 18.31
C TYR A 98 40.46 -23.53 18.92
N VAL A 99 40.31 -23.98 20.18
CA VAL A 99 39.02 -23.91 20.91
C VAL A 99 38.55 -22.45 21.04
N ARG A 100 39.47 -21.53 21.35
CA ARG A 100 39.15 -20.10 21.48
C ARG A 100 38.79 -19.48 20.13
N GLU A 101 39.53 -19.79 19.08
CA GLU A 101 39.29 -19.25 17.74
C GLU A 101 38.00 -19.79 17.13
N LEU A 102 37.66 -21.07 17.35
CA LEU A 102 36.38 -21.63 16.91
C LEU A 102 35.20 -20.92 17.58
N ARG A 103 35.26 -20.72 18.89
CA ARG A 103 34.20 -19.98 19.63
C ARG A 103 34.02 -18.57 19.09
N ARG A 104 35.13 -17.86 18.82
CA ARG A 104 35.08 -16.52 18.23
C ARG A 104 34.47 -16.54 16.83
N THR A 105 34.89 -17.48 16.00
CA THR A 105 34.39 -17.63 14.62
C THR A 105 32.90 -17.95 14.60
N LYS A 106 32.44 -18.85 15.48
CA LYS A 106 31.02 -19.20 15.66
C LYS A 106 30.17 -17.99 16.02
N THR A 107 30.60 -17.19 17.01
CA THR A 107 29.91 -15.94 17.37
C THR A 107 29.83 -14.96 16.20
N ASN A 108 30.91 -14.83 15.42
CA ASN A 108 30.94 -13.95 14.25
C ASN A 108 29.99 -14.42 13.14
N VAL A 109 29.99 -15.72 12.83
CA VAL A 109 29.08 -16.33 11.82
C VAL A 109 27.63 -16.16 12.26
N GLN A 110 27.31 -16.49 13.51
CA GLN A 110 25.95 -16.33 14.05
C GLN A 110 25.49 -14.87 13.97
N SER A 111 26.34 -13.92 14.36
CA SER A 111 26.00 -12.49 14.26
C SER A 111 25.73 -12.05 12.82
N ALA A 112 26.48 -12.58 11.85
CA ALA A 112 26.27 -12.29 10.43
C ALA A 112 24.95 -12.89 9.91
N VAL A 113 24.62 -14.11 10.34
CA VAL A 113 23.35 -14.79 10.02
C VAL A 113 22.16 -14.02 10.60
N ASP A 114 22.24 -13.62 11.87
CA ASP A 114 21.18 -12.87 12.54
C ASP A 114 20.93 -11.52 11.85
N GLN A 115 22.01 -10.80 11.51
CA GLN A 115 21.91 -9.55 10.75
C GLN A 115 21.27 -9.74 9.38
N ALA A 116 21.66 -10.79 8.64
CA ALA A 116 21.06 -11.10 7.35
C ALA A 116 19.56 -11.41 7.47
N THR A 117 19.18 -12.18 8.50
CA THR A 117 17.78 -12.56 8.76
C THR A 117 16.92 -11.35 9.10
N LEU A 118 17.40 -10.47 9.98
CA LEU A 118 16.70 -9.24 10.36
C LEU A 118 16.51 -8.29 9.16
N LEU A 119 17.53 -8.13 8.33
CA LEU A 119 17.46 -7.25 7.16
C LEU A 119 16.56 -7.82 6.05
N SER A 120 16.49 -9.15 5.91
CA SER A 120 15.54 -9.79 5.00
C SER A 120 14.09 -9.43 5.34
N GLY A 121 13.72 -9.51 6.64
CA GLY A 121 12.39 -9.14 7.11
C GLY A 121 12.03 -7.68 6.80
N VAL A 122 12.91 -6.74 7.15
CA VAL A 122 12.70 -5.31 6.88
C VAL A 122 12.56 -5.02 5.38
N ARG A 123 13.34 -5.68 4.53
CA ARG A 123 13.27 -5.48 3.08
C ARG A 123 11.95 -5.99 2.50
N ASN A 124 11.44 -7.12 2.99
CA ASN A 124 10.15 -7.65 2.58
C ASN A 124 9.01 -6.70 2.99
N ASP A 125 9.04 -6.17 4.21
CA ASP A 125 8.07 -5.19 4.70
C ASP A 125 8.09 -3.89 3.88
N ILE A 126 9.29 -3.39 3.54
CA ILE A 126 9.45 -2.20 2.68
C ILE A 126 8.90 -2.48 1.27
N ALA A 127 9.18 -3.64 0.70
CA ALA A 127 8.68 -4.01 -0.62
C ALA A 127 7.14 -4.11 -0.63
N ALA A 128 6.56 -4.74 0.40
CA ALA A 128 5.11 -4.83 0.58
C ALA A 128 4.47 -3.44 0.75
N TYR A 129 5.07 -2.58 1.58
CA TYR A 129 4.59 -1.20 1.76
C TYR A 129 4.67 -0.40 0.45
N LYS A 130 5.78 -0.50 -0.29
CA LYS A 130 5.95 0.20 -1.56
C LYS A 130 4.95 -0.28 -2.62
N SER A 131 4.67 -1.57 -2.68
CA SER A 131 3.63 -2.12 -3.57
C SER A 131 2.24 -1.58 -3.21
N SER A 132 1.88 -1.63 -1.92
CA SER A 132 0.60 -1.11 -1.43
C SER A 132 0.45 0.40 -1.69
N ALA A 133 1.51 1.18 -1.46
CA ALA A 133 1.51 2.61 -1.77
C ALA A 133 1.35 2.86 -3.28
N ALA A 134 2.02 2.09 -4.14
CA ALA A 134 1.87 2.21 -5.59
C ALA A 134 0.44 1.86 -6.04
N ASP A 135 -0.15 0.79 -5.51
CA ASP A 135 -1.53 0.39 -5.81
C ASP A 135 -2.54 1.44 -5.34
N SER A 136 -2.32 2.03 -4.16
CA SER A 136 -3.13 3.14 -3.64
C SER A 136 -3.09 4.36 -4.57
N LEU A 137 -1.89 4.74 -5.06
CA LEU A 137 -1.74 5.84 -6.01
C LEU A 137 -2.40 5.54 -7.37
N LEU A 138 -2.35 4.30 -7.85
CA LEU A 138 -3.04 3.88 -9.07
C LEU A 138 -4.57 3.90 -8.89
N ALA A 139 -5.07 3.44 -7.75
CA ALA A 139 -6.49 3.51 -7.42
C ALA A 139 -6.97 4.97 -7.35
N GLU A 140 -6.18 5.87 -6.74
CA GLU A 140 -6.50 7.29 -6.67
C GLU A 140 -6.51 7.95 -8.06
N ARG A 141 -5.57 7.58 -8.93
CA ARG A 141 -5.61 8.03 -10.34
C ARG A 141 -6.90 7.58 -11.04
N GLY A 142 -7.34 6.34 -10.84
CA GLY A 142 -8.61 5.85 -11.38
C GLY A 142 -9.83 6.64 -10.87
N ARG A 143 -9.80 7.03 -9.58
CA ARG A 143 -10.84 7.89 -8.99
C ARG A 143 -10.83 9.29 -9.61
N ILE A 144 -9.65 9.89 -9.80
CA ILE A 144 -9.50 11.20 -10.45
C ILE A 144 -10.05 11.15 -11.89
N ASP A 145 -9.71 10.13 -12.67
CA ASP A 145 -10.22 9.98 -14.04
C ASP A 145 -11.75 9.82 -14.06
N SER A 146 -12.33 9.07 -13.11
CA SER A 146 -13.78 8.95 -12.98
C SER A 146 -14.46 10.27 -12.60
N SER A 147 -13.83 11.04 -11.71
CA SER A 147 -14.30 12.37 -11.30
C SER A 147 -14.27 13.36 -12.46
N HIS A 148 -13.21 13.32 -13.29
CA HIS A 148 -13.12 14.13 -14.50
C HIS A 148 -14.27 13.85 -15.47
N ARG A 149 -14.56 12.57 -15.75
CA ARG A 149 -15.70 12.22 -16.62
C ARG A 149 -17.02 12.71 -16.05
N MET A 150 -17.23 12.54 -14.75
CA MET A 150 -18.45 13.04 -14.09
C MET A 150 -18.58 14.56 -14.22
N VAL A 151 -17.48 15.29 -14.04
CA VAL A 151 -17.47 16.76 -14.22
C VAL A 151 -17.81 17.11 -15.67
N ASP A 152 -17.23 16.42 -16.65
CA ASP A 152 -17.52 16.64 -18.07
C ASP A 152 -19.01 16.39 -18.39
N ASP A 153 -19.59 15.30 -17.88
CA ASP A 153 -21.03 14.99 -18.04
C ASP A 153 -21.91 16.09 -17.42
N THR A 154 -21.56 16.56 -16.21
CA THR A 154 -22.30 17.67 -15.57
C THR A 154 -22.16 18.98 -16.33
N LEU A 155 -21.00 19.23 -16.94
CA LEU A 155 -20.75 20.42 -17.75
C LEU A 155 -21.57 20.36 -19.05
N GLU A 156 -21.63 19.20 -19.71
CA GLU A 156 -22.47 18.97 -20.87
C GLU A 156 -23.94 19.21 -20.54
N GLN A 157 -24.45 18.61 -19.45
CA GLN A 157 -25.82 18.82 -18.98
C GLN A 157 -26.11 20.31 -18.67
N ALA A 158 -25.14 21.02 -18.10
CA ALA A 158 -25.27 22.46 -17.85
C ALA A 158 -25.35 23.28 -19.16
N TYR A 159 -24.56 22.93 -20.17
CA TYR A 159 -24.64 23.54 -21.50
C TYR A 159 -25.98 23.27 -22.19
N GLU A 160 -26.48 22.03 -22.10
CA GLU A 160 -27.80 21.68 -22.62
C GLU A 160 -28.91 22.49 -21.94
N THR A 161 -28.89 22.56 -20.60
CA THR A 161 -29.85 23.33 -19.80
C THR A 161 -29.82 24.82 -20.16
N ARG A 162 -28.62 25.40 -20.33
CA ARG A 162 -28.47 26.79 -20.80
C ARG A 162 -29.06 27.00 -22.19
N SER A 163 -28.82 26.05 -23.11
CA SER A 163 -29.38 26.10 -24.46
C SER A 163 -30.91 26.02 -24.44
N GLU A 164 -31.46 25.21 -23.53
CA GLU A 164 -32.88 25.05 -23.35
C GLU A 164 -33.52 26.33 -22.78
N PHE A 165 -32.92 26.97 -21.77
CA PHE A 165 -33.39 28.27 -21.29
C PHE A 165 -33.36 29.35 -22.37
N ALA A 166 -32.35 29.35 -23.25
CA ALA A 166 -32.31 30.27 -24.38
C ALA A 166 -33.48 30.03 -25.36
N ARG A 167 -33.79 28.76 -25.66
CA ARG A 167 -34.97 28.38 -26.46
C ARG A 167 -36.27 28.79 -25.78
N GLN A 168 -36.42 28.51 -24.49
CA GLN A 168 -37.59 28.89 -23.69
C GLN A 168 -37.80 30.42 -23.69
N ARG A 169 -36.74 31.21 -23.58
CA ARG A 169 -36.82 32.68 -23.66
C ARG A 169 -37.37 33.15 -25.01
N SER A 170 -36.93 32.55 -26.12
CA SER A 170 -37.46 32.86 -27.46
C SER A 170 -38.95 32.48 -27.59
N SER A 171 -39.33 31.31 -27.08
CA SER A 171 -40.74 30.87 -27.04
C SER A 171 -41.61 31.81 -26.20
N LEU A 172 -41.15 32.23 -25.01
CA LEU A 172 -41.85 33.21 -24.17
C LEU A 172 -41.98 34.57 -24.87
N GLY A 173 -40.94 35.02 -25.56
CA GLY A 173 -41.02 36.23 -26.39
C GLY A 173 -42.09 36.11 -27.49
N THR A 174 -42.16 34.97 -28.16
CA THR A 174 -43.20 34.69 -29.17
C THR A 174 -44.60 34.67 -28.56
N ILE A 175 -44.76 34.05 -27.40
CA ILE A 175 -46.03 34.04 -26.64
C ILE A 175 -46.42 35.48 -26.27
N GLN A 176 -45.48 36.29 -25.79
CA GLN A 176 -45.71 37.70 -25.47
C GLN A 176 -46.18 38.48 -26.71
N THR A 177 -45.52 38.31 -27.86
CA THR A 177 -45.92 38.96 -29.11
C THR A 177 -47.31 38.51 -29.57
N ARG A 178 -47.63 37.20 -29.48
CA ARG A 178 -48.97 36.68 -29.81
C ARG A 178 -50.03 37.22 -28.86
N MET A 179 -49.75 37.32 -27.56
CA MET A 179 -50.66 37.88 -26.55
C MET A 179 -50.93 39.36 -26.81
N LEU A 180 -49.90 40.14 -27.11
CA LEU A 180 -50.03 41.53 -27.57
C LEU A 180 -50.82 41.61 -28.88
N GLY A 181 -50.60 40.67 -29.79
CA GLY A 181 -51.39 40.50 -31.01
C GLY A 181 -52.88 40.30 -30.70
N VAL A 182 -53.23 39.38 -29.80
CA VAL A 182 -54.62 39.14 -29.37
C VAL A 182 -55.23 40.38 -28.73
N LEU A 183 -54.50 41.07 -27.85
CA LEU A 183 -54.95 42.34 -27.27
C LEU A 183 -55.26 43.39 -28.35
N ASN A 184 -54.45 43.43 -29.42
CA ASN A 184 -54.63 44.34 -30.55
C ASN A 184 -55.68 43.88 -31.57
N THR A 185 -55.96 42.59 -31.72
CA THR A 185 -57.01 42.01 -32.60
C THR A 185 -58.36 41.83 -31.90
N VAL A 186 -58.43 42.17 -30.61
CA VAL A 186 -59.70 42.40 -29.91
C VAL A 186 -59.98 43.92 -29.76
N PRO A 187 -59.88 44.77 -30.82
CA PRO A 187 -60.32 46.15 -30.77
C PRO A 187 -61.85 46.13 -30.92
N GLY A 188 -62.53 45.77 -29.85
CA GLY A 188 -63.95 45.46 -29.95
C GLY A 188 -64.64 45.28 -28.62
N ILE A 189 -63.93 44.87 -27.56
CA ILE A 189 -64.56 44.76 -26.22
C ILE A 189 -65.16 46.11 -25.81
N ASN A 190 -64.44 47.22 -26.04
CA ASN A 190 -64.98 48.53 -25.67
C ASN A 190 -66.20 48.94 -26.52
N ASN A 191 -66.22 48.57 -27.81
CA ASN A 191 -67.37 48.85 -28.70
C ASN A 191 -68.57 47.93 -28.41
N VAL A 192 -68.34 46.64 -28.16
CA VAL A 192 -69.37 45.67 -27.78
C VAL A 192 -69.94 46.02 -26.41
N LEU A 193 -69.10 46.38 -25.45
CA LEU A 193 -69.52 46.83 -24.13
C LEU A 193 -70.31 48.15 -24.22
N SER A 194 -69.87 49.11 -25.04
CA SER A 194 -70.61 50.35 -25.32
C SER A 194 -71.99 50.09 -25.96
N MET A 195 -72.07 49.16 -26.92
CA MET A 195 -73.35 48.75 -27.52
C MET A 195 -74.30 48.11 -26.51
N ILE A 196 -73.79 47.29 -25.59
CA ILE A 196 -74.58 46.71 -24.49
C ILE A 196 -75.10 47.81 -23.56
N HIS A 197 -74.26 48.75 -23.15
CA HIS A 197 -74.68 49.87 -22.31
C HIS A 197 -75.71 50.78 -23.00
N LYS A 198 -75.57 51.03 -24.31
CA LYS A 198 -76.52 51.83 -25.09
C LYS A 198 -77.89 51.17 -25.14
N ARG A 199 -77.95 49.84 -25.34
CA ARG A 199 -79.22 49.09 -25.34
C ARG A 199 -79.88 49.13 -23.96
N ARG A 200 -79.12 48.91 -22.89
CA ARG A 200 -79.64 48.96 -21.51
C ARG A 200 -80.17 50.35 -21.14
N ARG A 201 -79.49 51.43 -21.52
CA ARG A 201 -79.98 52.81 -21.31
C ARG A 201 -81.31 53.06 -22.02
N ARG A 202 -81.44 52.64 -23.27
CA ARG A 202 -82.70 52.79 -24.03
C ARG A 202 -83.86 52.07 -23.33
N ASP A 203 -83.64 50.85 -22.87
CA ASP A 203 -84.68 50.07 -22.21
C ASP A 203 -85.09 50.71 -20.87
N THR A 204 -84.14 51.28 -20.11
CA THR A 204 -84.45 52.07 -18.89
C THR A 204 -85.27 53.33 -19.21
N PHE A 205 -84.94 54.06 -20.29
CA PHE A 205 -85.73 55.22 -20.70
C PHE A 205 -87.17 54.86 -21.09
N ILE A 206 -87.36 53.75 -21.81
CA ILE A 206 -88.70 53.27 -22.21
C ILE A 206 -89.52 52.92 -20.96
N VAL A 207 -88.97 52.13 -20.05
CA VAL A 207 -89.67 51.71 -18.81
C VAL A 207 -89.96 52.93 -17.92
N GLY A 208 -88.99 53.83 -17.74
CA GLY A 208 -89.17 55.05 -16.97
C GLY A 208 -90.25 55.97 -17.55
N SER A 209 -90.32 56.09 -18.88
CA SER A 209 -91.37 56.86 -19.56
C SER A 209 -92.76 56.26 -19.34
N ILE A 210 -92.92 54.93 -19.43
CA ILE A 210 -94.20 54.25 -19.19
C ILE A 210 -94.66 54.49 -17.75
N ILE A 211 -93.79 54.30 -16.75
CA ILE A 211 -94.12 54.53 -15.34
C ILE A 211 -94.50 56.00 -15.10
N GLY A 212 -93.74 56.94 -15.66
CA GLY A 212 -94.03 58.38 -15.54
C GLY A 212 -95.39 58.77 -16.12
N VAL A 213 -95.74 58.24 -17.30
CA VAL A 213 -97.06 58.48 -17.92
C VAL A 213 -98.19 57.85 -17.10
N CYS A 214 -98.01 56.62 -16.61
CA CYS A 214 -99.00 55.97 -15.75
C CYS A 214 -99.23 56.74 -14.44
N LEU A 215 -98.16 57.22 -13.79
CA LEU A 215 -98.28 58.03 -12.57
C LEU A 215 -98.94 59.39 -12.85
N PHE A 216 -98.62 60.03 -13.97
CA PHE A 216 -99.25 61.28 -14.38
C PHE A 216 -100.76 61.11 -14.61
N LEU A 217 -101.16 60.05 -15.33
CA LEU A 217 -102.57 59.73 -15.54
C LEU A 217 -103.31 59.44 -14.23
N LEU A 218 -102.68 58.72 -13.28
CA LEU A 218 -103.24 58.51 -11.95
C LEU A 218 -103.44 59.80 -11.18
N MET A 219 -102.46 60.72 -11.21
CA MET A 219 -102.57 62.03 -10.57
C MET A 219 -103.71 62.87 -11.16
N VAL A 220 -103.84 62.90 -12.49
CA VAL A 220 -104.93 63.59 -13.18
C VAL A 220 -106.30 62.99 -12.83
N TYR A 221 -106.39 61.67 -12.73
CA TYR A 221 -107.62 60.98 -12.32
C TYR A 221 -107.99 61.28 -10.87
N LEU A 222 -107.00 61.35 -9.97
CA LEU A 222 -107.24 61.56 -8.53
C LEU A 222 -107.56 63.02 -8.18
N TRP A 223 -107.14 63.98 -9.02
CA TRP A 223 -107.46 65.40 -8.87
C TRP A 223 -108.78 65.80 -9.55
N ARG A 224 -109.44 64.87 -10.25
CA ARG A 224 -110.72 65.09 -10.93
C ARG A 224 -111.86 64.45 -10.15
#